data_AF-A0A679K892-F1
#
_entry.id   AF-A0A679K892-F1
#
_cell.length_a   1.000
_cell.length_b   1.000
_cell.length_c   1.000
_cell.angle_alpha   90.00
_cell.angle_beta   90.00
_cell.angle_gamma   90.00
#
_symmetry.space_group_name_H-M   'P 1'
#
loop_
_entity.id
_entity.type
_entity.pdbx_description
1 polymer ?
#
loop_
_entity_poly.entity_id
_entity_poly.type
_entity_poly.pdbx_seq_one_letter_code
_entity_poly.pdbx_strand_id
1 'polypeptide(L)'
;MTRVSVNRTLSRLYWLLAVVLLLLLASKFADDVPGLPPFVVSAASNVYEFMRDMSLLIATGGVAYISNVFQKRSNFIDSLEEEWRNIVRTKSVLLSTCEKPYLATDDYLAAYYRISETIDTMRIVYRNTGETDGLIGLYPYAPLHDMRRALQTLDPRVTPEASNEKKALVRDAILQAFAALRETFLEELDLEEPQHPLLIPGSRRLKTPGAAVSALVVAENQRRRLEREPSPRPDIDEFLTTLRTEEEASKPATESVPVR
;
A
#
# COMPACT_ATOMS: atom_id res chain seq x y z
N MET A 1 6.97 12.85 -3.19
CA MET A 1 7.57 13.02 -4.54
C MET A 1 6.92 11.99 -5.44
N THR A 2 6.25 12.39 -6.51
CA THR A 2 5.56 11.45 -7.41
C THR A 2 6.55 10.61 -8.24
N ARG A 3 6.11 9.44 -8.74
CA ARG A 3 6.92 8.54 -9.58
C ARG A 3 7.61 9.26 -10.75
N VAL A 4 6.89 10.17 -11.40
CA VAL A 4 7.40 10.99 -12.51
C VAL A 4 8.55 11.90 -12.07
N SER A 5 8.45 12.50 -10.88
CA SER A 5 9.51 13.36 -10.34
C SER A 5 10.77 12.56 -9.97
N VAL A 6 10.61 11.35 -9.44
CA VAL A 6 11.72 10.47 -9.06
C VAL A 6 12.43 9.93 -10.29
N ASN A 7 11.70 9.41 -11.27
CA ASN A 7 12.29 8.92 -12.52
C ASN A 7 12.99 10.04 -13.30
N ARG A 8 12.43 11.25 -13.32
CA ARG A 8 13.08 12.41 -13.94
C ARG A 8 14.37 12.81 -13.21
N THR A 9 14.38 12.73 -11.88
CA THR A 9 15.57 13.05 -11.07
C THR A 9 16.67 11.99 -11.26
N LEU A 10 16.31 10.70 -11.21
CA LEU A 10 17.21 9.58 -11.47
C LEU A 10 17.77 9.65 -12.89
N SER A 11 16.93 9.89 -13.91
CA SER A 11 17.37 10.02 -15.30
C SER A 11 18.37 11.15 -15.48
N ARG A 12 18.13 12.33 -14.89
CA ARG A 12 19.10 13.45 -14.90
C ARG A 12 20.41 13.08 -14.21
N LEU A 13 20.34 12.39 -13.08
CA LEU A 13 21.52 11.98 -12.31
C LEU A 13 22.35 10.93 -13.07
N TYR A 14 21.71 9.94 -13.69
CA TYR A 14 22.39 8.97 -14.56
C TYR A 14 23.01 9.63 -15.78
N TRP A 15 22.31 10.61 -16.38
CA TRP A 15 22.85 11.33 -17.54
C TRP A 15 24.05 12.19 -17.16
N LEU A 16 23.98 12.91 -16.03
CA LEU A 16 25.11 13.67 -15.49
C LEU A 16 26.30 12.75 -15.18
N LEU A 17 26.05 11.61 -14.53
CA LEU A 17 27.08 10.62 -14.21
C LEU A 17 27.72 10.04 -15.48
N ALA A 18 26.92 9.74 -16.50
CA ALA A 18 27.42 9.26 -17.79
C ALA A 18 28.31 10.31 -18.49
N VAL A 19 27.91 11.59 -18.48
CA VAL A 19 28.72 12.68 -19.02
C VAL A 19 30.03 12.83 -18.26
N VAL A 20 29.97 12.81 -16.92
CA VAL A 20 31.18 12.91 -16.08
C VAL A 20 32.12 11.73 -16.36
N LEU A 21 31.60 10.51 -16.45
CA LEU A 21 32.41 9.34 -16.79
C LEU A 21 33.02 9.43 -18.19
N LEU A 22 32.28 9.90 -19.19
CA LEU A 22 32.81 10.13 -20.53
C LEU A 22 33.91 11.19 -20.54
N LEU A 23 33.75 12.28 -19.79
CA LEU A 23 34.78 13.32 -19.64
C LEU A 23 36.02 12.78 -18.93
N LEU A 24 35.86 11.95 -17.90
CA LEU A 24 36.99 11.31 -17.22
C LEU A 24 37.71 10.32 -18.12
N LEU A 25 36.96 9.54 -18.91
CA LEU A 25 37.51 8.63 -19.90
C LEU A 25 38.30 9.40 -20.96
N ALA A 26 37.71 10.45 -21.52
CA ALA A 26 38.36 11.31 -22.51
C ALA A 26 39.61 12.01 -21.92
N SER A 27 39.54 12.46 -20.66
CA SER A 27 40.67 13.10 -19.98
C SER A 27 41.83 12.12 -19.75
N LYS A 28 41.53 10.86 -19.43
CA LYS A 28 42.55 9.82 -19.25
C LYS A 28 43.29 9.47 -20.54
N PHE A 29 42.61 9.52 -21.69
CA PHE A 29 43.20 9.21 -23.00
C PHE A 29 43.70 10.46 -23.75
N ALA A 30 43.63 11.64 -23.13
CA ALA A 30 44.02 12.90 -23.77
C ALA A 30 45.52 12.93 -24.15
N ASP A 31 46.37 12.23 -23.40
CA ASP A 31 47.81 12.09 -23.66
C ASP A 31 48.12 11.24 -24.91
N ASP A 32 47.22 10.32 -25.27
CA ASP A 32 47.40 9.36 -26.37
C ASP A 32 46.85 9.88 -27.71
N VAL A 33 46.20 11.06 -27.74
CA VAL A 33 45.59 11.62 -28.95
C VAL A 33 46.58 12.57 -29.67
N PRO A 34 47.11 12.20 -30.85
CA PRO A 34 48.04 13.04 -31.58
C PRO A 34 47.34 14.30 -32.12
N GLY A 35 47.90 15.48 -31.85
CA GLY A 35 47.44 16.77 -32.39
C GLY A 35 46.70 17.70 -31.42
N LEU A 36 46.54 17.33 -30.15
CA LEU A 36 45.97 18.21 -29.13
C LEU A 36 46.97 19.27 -28.64
N PRO A 37 46.53 20.53 -28.42
CA PRO A 37 47.39 21.54 -27.82
C PRO A 37 47.83 21.18 -26.39
N PRO A 38 49.08 21.47 -25.98
CA PRO A 38 49.60 21.13 -24.64
C PRO A 38 48.76 21.68 -23.47
N PHE A 39 48.14 22.84 -23.67
CA PHE A 39 47.29 23.44 -22.64
C PHE A 39 46.02 22.61 -22.37
N VAL A 40 45.45 21.97 -23.40
CA VAL A 40 44.24 21.13 -23.27
C VAL A 40 44.56 19.86 -22.50
N VAL A 41 45.70 19.24 -22.81
CA VAL A 41 46.18 18.03 -22.15
C VAL A 41 46.42 18.27 -20.65
N SER A 42 47.11 19.37 -20.32
CA SER A 42 47.35 19.74 -18.92
C SER A 42 46.05 20.03 -18.13
N ALA A 43 45.09 20.70 -18.76
CA ALA A 43 43.80 20.97 -18.14
C ALA A 43 42.99 19.68 -17.91
N ALA A 44 43.00 18.75 -18.86
CA ALA A 44 42.31 17.47 -18.75
C ALA A 44 42.89 16.60 -17.61
N SER A 45 44.21 16.53 -17.49
CA SER A 45 44.88 15.80 -16.41
C SER A 45 44.55 16.38 -15.03
N ASN A 46 44.61 17.71 -14.87
CA ASN A 46 44.24 18.39 -13.62
C ASN A 46 42.78 18.13 -13.22
N VAL A 47 41.85 18.13 -14.19
CA VAL A 47 40.44 17.82 -13.94
C VAL A 47 40.27 16.36 -13.52
N TYR A 48 40.99 15.43 -14.16
CA TYR A 48 40.98 14.02 -13.80
C TYR A 48 41.50 13.78 -12.36
N GLU A 49 42.63 14.38 -12.00
CA GLU A 49 43.19 14.27 -10.64
C GLU A 49 42.25 14.86 -9.59
N PHE A 50 41.72 16.06 -9.82
CA PHE A 50 40.74 16.68 -8.93
C PHE A 50 39.50 15.80 -8.73
N MET A 51 38.94 15.26 -9.82
CA MET A 51 37.78 14.39 -9.77
C MET A 51 38.08 13.04 -9.11
N ARG A 52 39.28 12.48 -9.31
CA ARG A 52 39.74 11.26 -8.64
C ARG A 52 39.84 11.49 -7.14
N ASP A 53 40.45 12.59 -6.73
CA ASP A 53 40.67 12.90 -5.32
C ASP A 53 39.35 13.24 -4.61
N MET A 54 38.41 13.87 -5.30
CA MET A 54 37.05 14.14 -4.82
C MET A 54 36.07 12.98 -5.05
N SER A 55 36.48 11.90 -5.71
CA SER A 55 35.57 10.82 -6.14
C SER A 55 34.82 10.18 -4.96
N LEU A 56 35.50 10.00 -3.83
CA LEU A 56 34.91 9.46 -2.62
C LEU A 56 33.83 10.41 -2.07
N LEU A 57 34.13 11.71 -1.99
CA LEU A 57 33.18 12.73 -1.52
C LEU A 57 31.94 12.78 -2.44
N ILE A 58 32.16 12.75 -3.76
CA ILE A 58 31.09 12.75 -4.77
C ILE A 58 30.24 11.48 -4.64
N ALA A 59 30.87 10.31 -4.49
CA ALA A 59 30.18 9.04 -4.32
C ALA A 59 29.33 9.04 -3.04
N THR A 60 29.91 9.48 -1.91
CA THR A 60 29.19 9.58 -0.63
C THR A 60 28.04 10.57 -0.72
N GLY A 61 28.25 11.76 -1.31
CA GLY A 61 27.20 12.77 -1.50
C GLY A 61 26.08 12.27 -2.43
N GLY A 62 26.45 11.56 -3.51
CA GLY A 62 25.52 10.96 -4.45
C GLY A 62 24.65 9.88 -3.80
N VAL A 63 25.27 8.96 -3.04
CA VAL A 63 24.55 7.93 -2.27
C VAL A 63 23.62 8.59 -1.25
N ALA A 64 24.09 9.58 -0.49
CA ALA A 64 23.26 10.28 0.48
C ALA A 64 22.05 10.97 -0.17
N TYR A 65 22.24 11.62 -1.33
CA TYR A 65 21.15 12.24 -2.07
C TYR A 65 20.14 11.22 -2.59
N ILE A 66 20.61 10.13 -3.20
CA ILE A 66 19.75 9.06 -3.72
C ILE A 66 18.96 8.41 -2.57
N SER A 67 19.62 8.09 -1.46
CA SER A 67 18.97 7.56 -0.26
C SER A 67 17.91 8.51 0.28
N ASN A 68 18.18 9.81 0.32
CA ASN A 68 17.19 10.82 0.72
C ASN A 68 15.98 10.86 -0.24
N VAL A 69 16.21 10.75 -1.55
CA VAL A 69 15.12 10.69 -2.54
C VAL A 69 14.26 9.43 -2.36
N PHE A 70 14.89 8.26 -2.17
CA PHE A 70 14.17 7.02 -1.89
C PHE A 70 13.40 7.08 -0.57
N GLN A 71 13.99 7.63 0.49
CA GLN A 71 13.31 7.81 1.77
C GLN A 71 12.07 8.69 1.63
N LYS A 72 12.18 9.83 0.93
CA LYS A 72 11.05 10.72 0.67
C LYS A 72 9.96 10.06 -0.16
N ARG A 73 10.32 9.14 -1.07
CA ARG A 73 9.35 8.35 -1.84
C ARG A 73 8.66 7.31 -0.96
N SER A 74 9.40 6.57 -0.15
CA SER A 74 8.84 5.59 0.79
C SER A 74 7.80 6.25 1.69
N ASN A 75 8.18 7.33 2.38
CA ASN A 75 7.27 8.06 3.28
C ASN A 75 6.01 8.58 2.54
N PHE A 76 6.15 8.96 1.27
CA PHE A 76 5.02 9.41 0.45
C PHE A 76 4.07 8.26 0.12
N ILE A 77 4.59 7.09 -0.27
CA ILE A 77 3.79 5.88 -0.52
C ILE A 77 3.10 5.45 0.78
N ASP A 78 3.81 5.43 1.91
CA ASP A 78 3.24 5.09 3.21
C ASP A 78 2.05 6.00 3.58
N SER A 79 2.20 7.31 3.31
CA SER A 79 1.12 8.29 3.51
C SER A 79 -0.06 8.04 2.57
N LEU A 80 0.19 7.70 1.30
CA LEU A 80 -0.87 7.36 0.35
C LEU A 80 -1.62 6.08 0.74
N GLU A 81 -0.91 5.08 1.25
CA GLU A 81 -1.55 3.86 1.74
C GLU A 81 -2.45 4.12 2.94
N GLU A 82 -2.01 5.00 3.86
CA GLU A 82 -2.81 5.43 4.99
C GLU A 82 -4.07 6.13 4.54
N GLU A 83 -3.94 7.06 3.58
CA GLU A 83 -5.10 7.74 3.00
C GLU A 83 -6.03 6.78 2.26
N TRP A 84 -5.50 5.80 1.53
CA TRP A 84 -6.32 4.76 0.93
C TRP A 84 -7.10 3.97 1.97
N ARG A 85 -6.45 3.55 3.07
CA ARG A 85 -7.12 2.88 4.19
C ARG A 85 -8.21 3.77 4.79
N ASN A 86 -7.97 5.08 4.93
CA ASN A 86 -8.94 6.04 5.42
C ASN A 86 -10.15 6.15 4.48
N ILE A 87 -9.93 6.28 3.17
CA ILE A 87 -10.98 6.29 2.14
C ILE A 87 -11.82 5.01 2.18
N VAL A 88 -11.17 3.84 2.28
CA VAL A 88 -11.86 2.54 2.38
C VAL A 88 -12.74 2.46 3.64
N ARG A 89 -12.24 2.91 4.79
CA ARG A 89 -13.01 2.99 6.04
C ARG A 89 -14.20 3.94 5.89
N THR A 90 -13.98 5.11 5.32
CA THR A 90 -15.02 6.11 5.06
C THR A 90 -16.11 5.55 4.16
N LYS A 91 -15.75 4.88 3.06
CA LYS A 91 -16.71 4.15 2.21
C LYS A 91 -17.54 3.17 3.04
N SER A 92 -16.93 2.33 3.87
CA SER A 92 -17.67 1.37 4.69
C SER A 92 -18.67 2.04 5.64
N VAL A 93 -18.30 3.18 6.26
CA VAL A 93 -19.21 3.97 7.11
C VAL A 93 -20.37 4.55 6.30
N LEU A 94 -20.10 5.06 5.10
CA LEU A 94 -21.13 5.60 4.21
C LEU A 94 -22.13 4.51 3.77
N LEU A 95 -21.64 3.31 3.44
CA LEU A 95 -22.48 2.18 3.05
C LEU A 95 -23.32 1.69 4.23
N SER A 96 -22.73 1.54 5.42
CA SER A 96 -23.47 1.11 6.61
C SER A 96 -24.58 2.11 6.98
N THR A 97 -24.32 3.40 6.79
CA THR A 97 -25.31 4.47 6.96
C THR A 97 -26.49 4.31 6.00
N CYS A 98 -26.25 3.88 4.75
CA CYS A 98 -27.31 3.61 3.78
C CYS A 98 -28.11 2.34 4.09
N GLU A 99 -27.54 1.36 4.77
CA GLU A 99 -28.18 0.08 5.12
C GLU A 99 -29.04 0.16 6.39
N LYS A 100 -28.85 1.18 7.22
CA LYS A 100 -29.63 1.34 8.46
C LYS A 100 -31.13 1.49 8.15
N PRO A 101 -32.01 0.70 8.80
CA PRO A 101 -33.46 0.82 8.62
C PRO A 101 -33.96 2.22 8.97
N TYR A 102 -33.45 2.77 10.06
CA TYR A 102 -33.72 4.13 10.52
C TYR A 102 -32.42 4.93 10.55
N LEU A 103 -32.44 6.14 9.99
CA LEU A 103 -31.27 7.00 9.90
C LEU A 103 -31.31 8.04 11.02
N ALA A 104 -30.59 7.78 12.11
CA ALA A 104 -30.44 8.77 13.16
C ALA A 104 -29.60 9.95 12.67
N THR A 105 -29.92 11.16 13.13
CA THR A 105 -29.16 12.37 12.80
C THR A 105 -27.69 12.25 13.17
N ASP A 106 -27.38 11.64 14.33
CA ASP A 106 -26.00 11.46 14.78
C ASP A 106 -25.21 10.51 13.88
N ASP A 107 -25.85 9.46 13.37
CA ASP A 107 -25.25 8.52 12.42
C ASP A 107 -24.91 9.21 11.08
N TYR A 108 -25.86 10.00 10.57
CA TYR A 108 -25.66 10.80 9.38
C TYR A 108 -24.52 11.81 9.56
N LEU A 109 -24.51 12.55 10.67
CA LEU A 109 -23.48 13.55 10.96
C LEU A 109 -22.11 12.91 11.10
N ALA A 110 -22.00 11.77 11.78
CA ALA A 110 -20.75 11.02 11.90
C ALA A 110 -20.21 10.62 10.50
N ALA A 111 -21.07 10.07 9.64
CA ALA A 111 -20.69 9.72 8.27
C ALA A 111 -20.31 10.96 7.43
N TYR A 112 -21.05 12.06 7.59
CA TYR A 112 -20.82 13.32 6.89
C TYR A 112 -19.50 13.99 7.29
N TYR A 113 -19.18 14.02 8.59
CA TYR A 113 -17.90 14.53 9.07
C TYR A 113 -16.76 13.63 8.63
N ARG A 114 -16.95 12.31 8.64
CA ARG A 114 -15.91 11.37 8.20
C ARG A 114 -15.52 11.55 6.73
N ILE A 115 -16.48 11.72 5.82
CA ILE A 115 -16.17 12.01 4.41
C ILE A 115 -15.57 13.40 4.22
N SER A 116 -15.98 14.39 5.01
CA SER A 116 -15.41 15.73 4.96
C SER A 116 -13.96 15.75 5.42
N GLU A 117 -13.66 15.07 6.54
CA GLU A 117 -12.30 14.84 7.04
C GLU A 117 -11.44 14.16 5.96
N THR A 118 -11.95 13.09 5.33
CA THR A 118 -11.22 12.38 4.26
C THR A 118 -10.88 13.29 3.07
N ILE A 119 -11.80 14.18 2.69
CA ILE A 119 -11.56 15.17 1.62
C ILE A 119 -10.47 16.16 2.03
N ASP A 120 -10.49 16.64 3.27
CA ASP A 120 -9.53 17.62 3.76
C ASP A 120 -8.14 17.01 3.96
N THR A 121 -8.05 15.77 4.45
CA THR A 121 -6.77 15.06 4.58
C THR A 121 -6.11 14.83 3.22
N MET A 122 -6.87 14.54 2.18
CA MET A 122 -6.31 14.42 0.83
C MET A 122 -5.70 15.73 0.30
N ARG A 123 -6.14 16.90 0.78
CA ARG A 123 -5.54 18.19 0.43
C ARG A 123 -4.15 18.38 1.02
N ILE A 124 -3.80 17.61 2.05
CA ILE A 124 -2.44 17.59 2.63
C ILE A 124 -1.49 16.84 1.69
N VAL A 125 -2.00 15.79 1.02
CA VAL A 125 -1.18 14.92 0.16
C VAL A 125 -1.01 15.47 -1.25
N TYR A 126 -2.08 16.01 -1.85
CA TYR A 126 -2.07 16.54 -3.20
C TYR A 126 -2.51 18.00 -3.29
N ARG A 127 -1.76 18.75 -4.10
CA ARG A 127 -2.15 20.07 -4.58
C ARG A 127 -3.29 19.94 -5.60
N ASN A 128 -4.10 20.99 -5.75
CA ASN A 128 -5.10 21.02 -6.81
C ASN A 128 -4.46 20.93 -8.20
N THR A 129 -5.12 20.22 -9.10
CA THR A 129 -4.71 20.08 -10.50
C THR A 129 -4.88 21.42 -11.22
N GLY A 130 -3.80 21.93 -11.81
CA GLY A 130 -3.80 23.22 -12.50
C GLY A 130 -3.77 24.43 -11.58
N GLU A 131 -3.38 24.27 -10.31
CA GLU A 131 -3.21 25.39 -9.38
C GLU A 131 -2.01 26.28 -9.79
N THR A 132 -2.24 27.59 -9.85
CA THR A 132 -1.25 28.63 -10.18
C THR A 132 -1.35 29.76 -9.17
N ASP A 133 -0.51 30.80 -9.28
CA ASP A 133 -0.54 31.95 -8.37
C ASP A 133 -1.89 32.73 -8.40
N GLY A 134 -2.64 32.63 -9.50
CA GLY A 134 -3.95 33.28 -9.67
C GLY A 134 -5.15 32.33 -9.73
N LEU A 135 -4.94 31.01 -9.79
CA LEU A 135 -6.01 30.02 -9.98
C LEU A 135 -5.93 28.92 -8.93
N ILE A 136 -7.05 28.67 -8.24
CA ILE A 136 -7.16 27.64 -7.19
C ILE A 136 -7.04 26.21 -7.73
N GLY A 137 -7.23 26.00 -9.04
CA GLY A 137 -7.19 24.68 -9.66
C GLY A 137 -8.41 23.80 -9.34
N LEU A 138 -8.38 22.56 -9.83
CA LEU A 138 -9.41 21.54 -9.63
C LEU A 138 -8.98 20.53 -8.56
N TYR A 139 -9.91 20.10 -7.71
CA TYR A 139 -9.61 19.06 -6.73
C TYR A 139 -9.34 17.73 -7.44
N PRO A 140 -8.19 17.06 -7.20
CA PRO A 140 -7.72 15.93 -8.01
C PRO A 140 -8.60 14.69 -7.90
N TYR A 141 -9.33 14.51 -6.79
CA TYR A 141 -10.15 13.33 -6.52
C TYR A 141 -11.63 13.67 -6.32
N ALA A 142 -12.21 14.37 -7.30
CA ALA A 142 -13.61 14.79 -7.31
C ALA A 142 -14.63 13.70 -6.88
N PRO A 143 -14.44 12.39 -7.17
CA PRO A 143 -15.37 11.37 -6.69
C PRO A 143 -15.59 11.33 -5.17
N LEU A 144 -14.64 11.77 -4.35
CA LEU A 144 -14.85 11.91 -2.90
C LEU A 144 -15.93 12.96 -2.58
N HIS A 145 -15.96 14.05 -3.34
CA HIS A 145 -17.02 15.05 -3.24
C HIS A 145 -18.36 14.48 -3.75
N ASP A 146 -18.36 13.62 -4.76
CA ASP A 146 -19.57 12.98 -5.25
C ASP A 146 -20.17 12.02 -4.23
N MET A 147 -19.34 11.24 -3.53
CA MET A 147 -19.78 10.41 -2.39
C MET A 147 -20.44 11.27 -1.30
N ARG A 148 -19.84 12.43 -0.96
CA ARG A 148 -20.42 13.38 0.00
C ARG A 148 -21.76 13.96 -0.50
N ARG A 149 -21.83 14.39 -1.76
CA ARG A 149 -23.06 14.93 -2.37
C ARG A 149 -24.18 13.89 -2.38
N ALA A 150 -23.87 12.63 -2.67
CA ALA A 150 -24.83 11.54 -2.62
C ALA A 150 -25.38 11.35 -1.20
N LEU A 151 -24.49 11.31 -0.19
CA LEU A 151 -24.89 11.20 1.22
C LEU A 151 -25.77 12.36 1.67
N GLN A 152 -25.46 13.60 1.27
CA GLN A 152 -26.25 14.79 1.62
C GLN A 152 -27.72 14.69 1.23
N THR A 153 -28.05 13.89 0.20
CA THR A 153 -29.45 13.68 -0.18
C THR A 153 -30.24 12.82 0.81
N LEU A 154 -29.57 12.19 1.77
CA LEU A 154 -30.15 11.43 2.88
C LEU A 154 -30.17 12.23 4.19
N ASP A 155 -29.92 13.54 4.20
CA ASP A 155 -29.90 14.32 5.44
C ASP A 155 -31.26 14.21 6.17
N PRO A 156 -31.32 13.57 7.36
CA PRO A 156 -32.58 13.33 8.07
C PRO A 156 -33.24 14.62 8.58
N ARG A 157 -32.50 15.74 8.61
CA ARG A 157 -33.05 17.06 8.96
C ARG A 157 -33.85 17.68 7.82
N VAL A 158 -33.57 17.26 6.58
CA VAL A 158 -34.26 17.73 5.37
C VAL A 158 -35.29 16.69 4.92
N THR A 159 -34.91 15.41 4.94
CA THR A 159 -35.75 14.28 4.54
C THR A 159 -35.77 13.22 5.65
N PRO A 160 -36.69 13.33 6.63
CA PRO A 160 -36.70 12.47 7.81
C PRO A 160 -36.92 10.98 7.51
N GLU A 161 -37.72 10.68 6.48
CA GLU A 161 -38.04 9.31 6.05
C GLU A 161 -37.60 9.08 4.60
N ALA A 162 -36.29 8.91 4.40
CA ALA A 162 -35.76 8.50 3.10
C ALA A 162 -36.24 7.07 2.75
N SER A 163 -36.84 6.91 1.56
CA SER A 163 -37.30 5.60 1.07
C SER A 163 -36.13 4.62 0.89
N ASN A 164 -36.42 3.32 1.00
CA ASN A 164 -35.42 2.27 0.79
C ASN A 164 -34.81 2.31 -0.63
N GLU A 165 -35.61 2.68 -1.64
CA GLU A 165 -35.14 2.89 -3.01
C GLU A 165 -34.14 4.04 -3.10
N LYS A 166 -34.40 5.15 -2.41
CA LYS A 166 -33.48 6.30 -2.38
C LYS A 166 -32.18 5.94 -1.67
N LYS A 167 -32.24 5.20 -0.56
CA LYS A 167 -31.06 4.69 0.15
C LYS A 167 -30.24 3.75 -0.74
N ALA A 168 -30.89 2.85 -1.48
CA ALA A 168 -30.24 1.96 -2.44
C ALA A 168 -29.55 2.76 -3.57
N LEU A 169 -30.23 3.75 -4.15
CA LEU A 169 -29.66 4.62 -5.19
C LEU A 169 -28.42 5.38 -4.68
N VAL A 170 -28.47 5.92 -3.46
CA VAL A 170 -27.33 6.63 -2.86
C VAL A 170 -26.17 5.68 -2.59
N ARG A 171 -26.45 4.48 -2.08
CA ARG A 171 -25.44 3.43 -1.90
C ARG A 171 -24.75 3.09 -3.22
N ASP A 172 -25.50 2.87 -4.28
CA ASP A 172 -24.97 2.49 -5.58
C ASP A 172 -24.17 3.64 -6.21
N ALA A 173 -24.60 4.90 -6.04
CA ALA A 173 -23.85 6.08 -6.45
C ALA A 173 -22.51 6.22 -5.69
N ILE A 174 -22.49 5.94 -4.38
CA ILE A 174 -21.28 5.92 -3.57
C ILE A 174 -20.32 4.82 -4.04
N LEU A 175 -20.83 3.63 -4.36
CA LEU A 175 -20.03 2.52 -4.89
C LEU A 175 -19.43 2.87 -6.25
N GLN A 176 -20.21 3.49 -7.15
CA GLN A 176 -19.74 3.93 -8.45
C GLN A 176 -18.64 4.99 -8.34
N ALA A 177 -18.85 6.02 -7.50
CA ALA A 177 -17.85 7.05 -7.26
C ALA A 177 -16.57 6.47 -6.64
N PHE A 178 -16.69 5.54 -5.69
CA PHE A 178 -15.54 4.84 -5.12
C PHE A 178 -14.80 3.98 -6.15
N ALA A 179 -15.50 3.32 -7.07
CA ALA A 179 -14.86 2.53 -8.13
C ALA A 179 -14.05 3.43 -9.08
N ALA A 180 -14.61 4.57 -9.50
CA ALA A 180 -13.90 5.56 -10.33
C ALA A 180 -12.67 6.14 -9.61
N LEU A 181 -12.80 6.43 -8.30
CA LEU A 181 -11.68 6.85 -7.47
C LEU A 181 -10.59 5.77 -7.42
N ARG A 182 -10.97 4.52 -7.18
CA ARG A 182 -10.04 3.39 -7.07
C ARG A 182 -9.20 3.23 -8.33
N GLU A 183 -9.82 3.31 -9.50
CA GLU A 183 -9.13 3.10 -10.78
C GLU A 183 -7.96 4.05 -10.96
N THR A 184 -8.17 5.34 -10.67
CA THR A 184 -7.14 6.38 -10.82
C THR A 184 -6.20 6.46 -9.62
N PHE A 185 -6.70 6.31 -8.39
CA PHE A 185 -5.89 6.44 -7.18
C PHE A 185 -4.89 5.30 -7.03
N LEU A 186 -5.25 4.07 -7.39
CA LEU A 186 -4.33 2.93 -7.26
C LEU A 186 -3.12 3.01 -8.21
N GLU A 187 -3.23 3.74 -9.32
CA GLU A 187 -2.07 4.01 -10.19
C GLU A 187 -0.96 4.79 -9.47
N GLU A 188 -1.33 5.62 -8.48
CA GLU A 188 -0.39 6.40 -7.67
C GLU A 188 0.33 5.56 -6.61
N LEU A 189 -0.28 4.45 -6.16
CA LEU A 189 0.31 3.52 -5.18
C LEU A 189 1.37 2.58 -5.78
N ASP A 190 1.50 2.53 -7.12
CA ASP A 190 2.50 1.70 -7.83
C ASP A 190 2.45 0.22 -7.40
N LEU A 191 1.24 -0.32 -7.26
CA LEU A 191 1.02 -1.69 -6.78
C LEU A 191 1.56 -2.74 -7.77
N GLU A 192 2.38 -3.66 -7.27
CA GLU A 192 2.84 -4.82 -8.03
C GLU A 192 1.79 -5.94 -8.06
N GLU A 193 1.85 -6.76 -9.11
CA GLU A 193 1.01 -7.97 -9.19
C GLU A 193 1.43 -8.98 -8.11
N PRO A 194 0.47 -9.62 -7.40
CA PRO A 194 0.81 -10.68 -6.45
C PRO A 194 1.56 -11.83 -7.12
N GLN A 195 2.65 -12.31 -6.51
CA GLN A 195 3.43 -13.45 -7.05
C GLN A 195 2.70 -14.80 -6.96
N HIS A 196 1.71 -14.90 -6.07
CA HIS A 196 0.93 -16.12 -5.84
C HIS A 196 -0.57 -15.80 -5.80
N PRO A 197 -1.17 -15.38 -6.93
CA PRO A 197 -2.56 -14.95 -6.96
C PRO A 197 -3.52 -16.15 -6.96
N LEU A 198 -4.64 -16.00 -6.27
CA LEU A 198 -5.74 -16.98 -6.27
C LEU A 198 -6.90 -16.41 -7.11
N LEU A 199 -6.88 -16.70 -8.40
CA LEU A 199 -7.75 -16.03 -9.39
C LEU A 199 -9.11 -16.72 -9.61
N ILE A 200 -9.28 -17.95 -9.11
CA ILE A 200 -10.52 -18.71 -9.32
C ILE A 200 -11.58 -18.36 -8.25
N PRO A 201 -12.80 -17.98 -8.65
CA PRO A 201 -13.92 -17.87 -7.73
C PRO A 201 -14.21 -19.21 -7.05
N GLY A 202 -14.53 -19.20 -5.75
CA GLY A 202 -14.82 -20.42 -5.00
C GLY A 202 -13.61 -21.31 -4.73
N SER A 203 -12.39 -20.75 -4.79
CA SER A 203 -11.14 -21.42 -4.42
C SER A 203 -11.24 -22.13 -3.06
N ARG A 204 -10.63 -23.31 -2.95
CA ARG A 204 -10.66 -24.14 -1.73
C ARG A 204 -9.27 -24.30 -1.15
N ARG A 205 -9.19 -24.58 0.16
CA ARG A 205 -7.94 -24.98 0.81
C ARG A 205 -7.42 -26.26 0.16
N LEU A 206 -6.24 -26.20 -0.46
CA LEU A 206 -5.59 -27.39 -1.04
C LEU A 206 -4.94 -28.31 0.00
N LYS A 207 -4.50 -27.73 1.13
CA LYS A 207 -3.87 -28.48 2.22
C LYS A 207 -4.95 -29.21 3.01
N THR A 208 -4.85 -30.52 3.17
CA THR A 208 -5.66 -31.23 4.16
C THR A 208 -5.25 -30.77 5.58
N PRO A 209 -6.19 -30.72 6.52
CA PRO A 209 -5.87 -30.67 7.94
C PRO A 209 -5.07 -31.90 8.36
N GLY A 210 -4.12 -31.67 9.27
CA GLY A 210 -3.17 -32.69 9.68
C GLY A 210 -1.82 -32.06 9.97
N ALA A 211 -0.90 -32.88 10.42
CA ALA A 211 0.47 -32.49 10.67
C ALA A 211 1.40 -33.45 9.93
N ALA A 212 2.62 -33.00 9.61
CA ALA A 212 3.64 -33.90 9.11
C ALA A 212 3.91 -35.02 10.12
N VAL A 213 4.35 -36.19 9.64
CA VAL A 213 4.63 -37.36 10.50
C VAL A 213 5.59 -37.00 11.63
N SER A 214 6.60 -36.17 11.37
CA SER A 214 7.55 -35.69 12.39
C SER A 214 6.85 -34.94 13.54
N ALA A 215 5.88 -34.09 13.24
CA ALA A 215 5.11 -33.37 14.24
C ALA A 215 4.18 -34.29 15.03
N LEU A 216 3.58 -35.31 14.39
CA LEU A 216 2.79 -36.34 15.08
C LEU A 216 3.65 -37.16 16.05
N VAL A 217 4.89 -37.51 15.64
CA VAL A 217 5.86 -38.20 16.50
C VAL A 217 6.26 -37.33 17.70
N VAL A 218 6.47 -36.03 17.49
CA VAL A 218 6.76 -35.09 18.59
C VAL A 218 5.58 -34.97 19.54
N ALA A 219 4.35 -34.83 19.02
CA ALA A 219 3.14 -34.76 19.83
C ALA A 219 2.93 -36.02 20.67
N GLU A 220 3.14 -37.21 20.09
CA GLU A 220 3.07 -38.48 20.81
C GLU A 220 4.16 -38.59 21.89
N ASN A 221 5.39 -38.17 21.59
CA ASN A 221 6.46 -38.13 22.58
C ASN A 221 6.17 -37.17 23.74
N GLN A 222 5.54 -36.02 23.46
CA GLN A 222 5.09 -35.08 24.49
C GLN A 222 3.97 -35.69 25.33
N ARG A 223 2.98 -36.35 24.70
CA ARG A 223 1.90 -37.04 25.41
C ARG A 223 2.45 -38.08 26.38
N ARG A 224 3.37 -38.93 25.93
CA ARG A 224 4.02 -39.95 26.78
C ARG A 224 4.83 -39.37 27.93
N ARG A 225 5.36 -38.15 27.79
CA ARG A 225 6.05 -37.46 28.88
C ARG A 225 5.04 -36.91 29.89
N LEU A 226 3.98 -36.27 29.42
CA LEU A 226 2.91 -35.72 30.27
C LEU A 226 2.13 -36.83 31.00
N GLU A 227 1.92 -37.99 30.38
CA GLU A 227 1.28 -39.15 31.04
C GLU A 227 2.13 -39.71 32.21
N ARG A 228 3.44 -39.47 32.23
CA ARG A 228 4.32 -39.92 33.32
C ARG A 228 4.25 -39.03 34.56
N GLU A 229 3.85 -37.77 34.40
CA GLU A 229 3.78 -36.78 35.46
C GLU A 229 2.32 -36.33 35.62
N PRO A 230 1.60 -36.79 36.66
CA PRO A 230 0.19 -36.46 36.82
C PRO A 230 0.01 -34.94 36.92
N SER A 231 -0.89 -34.42 36.10
CA SER A 231 -1.24 -33.00 36.09
C SER A 231 -1.77 -32.58 37.47
N PRO A 232 -1.32 -31.44 38.02
CA PRO A 232 -1.89 -30.89 39.26
C PRO A 232 -3.40 -30.60 39.18
N ARG A 233 -3.93 -30.49 37.95
CA ARG A 233 -5.33 -30.17 37.64
C ARG A 233 -5.85 -31.04 36.49
N PRO A 234 -6.17 -32.32 36.74
CA PRO A 234 -6.64 -33.24 35.71
C PRO A 234 -8.01 -32.85 35.13
N ASP A 235 -8.78 -32.05 35.88
CA ASP A 235 -10.06 -31.46 35.46
C ASP A 235 -9.92 -30.54 34.24
N ILE A 236 -8.82 -29.78 34.15
CA ILE A 236 -8.53 -28.92 33.00
C ILE A 236 -8.21 -29.78 31.78
N ASP A 237 -7.40 -30.83 31.94
CA ASP A 237 -6.97 -31.68 30.83
C ASP A 237 -8.15 -32.45 30.24
N GLU A 238 -9.06 -32.94 31.09
CA GLU A 238 -10.30 -33.59 30.68
C GLU A 238 -11.21 -32.61 29.91
N PHE A 239 -11.39 -31.39 30.43
CA PHE A 239 -12.18 -30.35 29.76
C PHE A 239 -11.63 -30.00 28.38
N LEU A 240 -10.32 -29.76 28.27
CA LEU A 240 -9.67 -29.42 27.00
C LEU A 240 -9.69 -30.59 26.01
N THR A 241 -9.55 -31.83 26.49
CA THR A 241 -9.67 -33.04 25.65
C THR A 241 -11.08 -33.20 25.09
N THR A 242 -12.09 -32.91 25.91
CA THR A 242 -13.49 -32.95 25.50
C THR A 242 -13.77 -31.92 24.41
N LEU A 243 -13.37 -30.66 24.63
CA LEU A 243 -13.51 -29.60 23.62
C LEU A 243 -12.84 -29.94 22.29
N ARG A 244 -11.65 -30.54 22.33
CA ARG A 244 -10.94 -30.97 21.12
C ARG A 244 -11.67 -32.09 20.39
N THR A 245 -12.21 -33.05 21.13
CA THR A 245 -12.98 -34.17 20.56
C THR A 245 -14.25 -33.66 19.89
N GLU A 246 -14.93 -32.70 20.51
CA GLU A 246 -16.10 -32.02 19.94
C GLU A 246 -15.76 -31.21 18.68
N GLU A 247 -14.60 -30.52 18.67
CA GLU A 247 -14.09 -29.80 17.50
C GLU A 247 -13.76 -30.75 16.34
N GLU A 248 -13.16 -31.91 16.63
CA GLU A 248 -12.85 -32.94 15.62
C GLU A 248 -14.13 -33.61 15.09
N ALA A 249 -15.13 -33.86 15.93
CA ALA A 249 -16.42 -34.42 15.53
C ALA A 249 -17.29 -33.46 14.71
N SER A 250 -17.11 -32.15 14.89
CA SER A 250 -17.87 -31.10 14.18
C SER A 250 -17.32 -30.78 12.78
N LYS A 251 -16.21 -31.38 12.36
CA LYS A 251 -15.65 -31.18 11.00
C LYS A 251 -16.45 -31.96 9.96
N PRO A 252 -16.86 -31.34 8.83
CA PRO A 252 -17.60 -32.05 7.78
C PRO A 252 -16.75 -33.15 7.14
N ALA A 253 -17.37 -34.32 6.89
CA ALA A 253 -16.74 -35.59 6.46
C ALA A 253 -16.10 -35.62 5.05
N THR A 254 -15.61 -34.50 4.53
CA THR A 254 -15.03 -34.39 3.18
C THR A 254 -13.50 -34.50 3.16
N GLU A 255 -12.87 -34.95 4.24
CA GLU A 255 -11.41 -35.04 4.38
C GLU A 255 -10.84 -36.47 4.43
N SER A 256 -11.65 -37.49 4.14
CA SER A 256 -11.17 -38.87 3.99
C SER A 256 -11.23 -39.32 2.52
N VAL A 257 -10.28 -38.85 1.71
CA VAL A 257 -9.98 -39.53 0.43
C VAL A 257 -8.90 -40.58 0.70
N PRO A 258 -9.13 -41.86 0.34
CA PRO A 258 -8.13 -42.90 0.55
C PRO A 258 -6.94 -42.67 -0.37
N VAL A 259 -5.75 -42.70 0.21
CA VAL A 259 -4.48 -42.74 -0.52
C VAL A 259 -4.48 -44.00 -1.40
N ARG A 260 -4.32 -43.82 -2.71
CA ARG A 260 -3.88 -44.85 -3.65
C ARG A 260 -2.51 -44.47 -4.19
#